data_AF-A0A9P5NE74-F1
#
_entry.id   AF-A0A9P5NE74-F1
#
_cell.length_a   1.000
_cell.length_b   1.000
_cell.length_c   1.000
_cell.angle_alpha   90.00
_cell.angle_beta   90.00
_cell.angle_gamma   90.00
#
_symmetry.space_group_name_H-M   'P 1'
#
loop_
_entity.id
_entity.type
_entity.pdbx_description
1 polymer ?
#
loop_
_entity_poly.entity_id
_entity_poly.type
_entity_poly.pdbx_seq_one_letter_code
_entity_poly.pdbx_strand_id
1 'polypeptide(L)'
;MSIHFKHLKNTNYAEWALCMEAVLIQAGLWSIIQPEISPVNADGSTKDEMTMAAELNAELKKQMLSKKNETYTEIILAIEHASVKQ
;
A
#
# COMPACT_ATOMS: atom_id res chain seq x y z
N MET A 1 -16.85 -6.47 -2.53
CA MET A 1 -16.40 -7.81 -2.09
C MET A 1 -15.31 -7.61 -1.04
N SER A 2 -15.49 -8.11 0.18
CA SER A 2 -14.44 -8.09 1.20
C SER A 2 -13.54 -9.31 0.98
N ILE A 3 -12.27 -9.09 0.67
CA ILE A 3 -11.29 -10.17 0.54
C ILE A 3 -11.00 -10.70 1.94
N HIS A 4 -11.60 -11.84 2.27
CA HIS A 4 -11.47 -12.47 3.58
C HIS A 4 -10.42 -13.59 3.49
N PHE A 5 -9.22 -13.29 3.96
CA PHE A 5 -8.16 -14.28 4.04
C PHE A 5 -8.39 -15.17 5.27
N LYS A 6 -8.97 -16.36 5.06
CA LYS A 6 -9.38 -17.31 6.12
C LYS A 6 -8.28 -17.66 7.15
N HIS A 7 -7.02 -17.47 6.78
CA HIS A 7 -5.87 -17.79 7.63
C HIS A 7 -5.23 -16.57 8.28
N LEU A 8 -5.63 -15.34 7.94
CA LEU A 8 -5.13 -14.14 8.60
C LEU A 8 -5.91 -13.92 9.90
N LYS A 9 -5.22 -14.08 11.03
CA LYS A 9 -5.69 -13.73 12.36
C LYS A 9 -4.76 -12.63 12.90
N ASN A 10 -5.23 -11.83 13.86
CA ASN A 10 -4.43 -10.72 14.41
C ASN A 10 -3.02 -11.13 14.90
N THR A 11 -2.82 -12.40 15.24
CA THR A 11 -1.56 -12.96 15.74
C THR A 11 -0.56 -13.39 14.66
N ASN A 12 -0.96 -13.51 13.39
CA ASN A 12 -0.07 -13.95 12.31
C ASN A 12 0.10 -12.94 11.17
N TYR A 13 -0.36 -11.70 11.39
CA TYR A 13 -0.23 -10.62 10.42
C TYR A 13 1.24 -10.33 10.08
N ALA A 14 2.12 -10.37 11.07
CA ALA A 14 3.56 -10.13 10.87
C ALA A 14 4.20 -11.22 9.99
N GLU A 15 3.87 -12.49 10.25
CA GLU A 15 4.39 -13.62 9.48
C GLU A 15 3.86 -13.60 8.04
N TRP A 16 2.57 -13.33 7.87
CA TRP A 16 1.97 -13.16 6.55
C TRP A 16 2.58 -11.98 5.79
N ALA A 17 2.82 -10.85 6.45
CA ALA A 17 3.43 -9.67 5.84
C ALA A 17 4.86 -9.98 5.34
N LEU A 18 5.67 -10.67 6.14
CA LEU A 18 7.02 -11.12 5.74
C LEU A 18 6.98 -12.08 4.54
N CYS A 19 6.03 -13.03 4.52
CA CYS A 19 5.86 -13.93 3.38
C CYS A 19 5.45 -13.16 2.11
N MET A 20 4.54 -12.19 2.22
CA MET A 20 4.11 -11.38 1.08
C MET A 20 5.24 -10.50 0.56
N GLU A 21 6.03 -9.90 1.46
CA GLU A 21 7.24 -9.15 1.09
C GLU A 21 8.20 -10.03 0.28
N ALA A 22 8.52 -11.23 0.76
CA ALA A 22 9.40 -12.15 0.04
C ALA A 22 8.86 -12.55 -1.35
N VAL A 23 7.56 -12.85 -1.45
CA VAL A 23 6.90 -13.19 -2.74
C VAL A 23 6.97 -12.02 -3.71
N LEU A 24 6.74 -10.80 -3.24
CA LEU A 24 6.75 -9.60 -4.06
C LEU A 24 8.17 -9.20 -4.49
N ILE A 25 9.17 -9.39 -3.63
CA ILE A 25 10.59 -9.21 -3.98
C ILE A 25 10.98 -10.19 -5.08
N GLN A 26 10.64 -11.48 -4.92
CA GLN A 26 10.93 -12.51 -5.92
C GLN A 26 10.28 -12.20 -7.28
N ALA A 27 9.06 -11.67 -7.27
CA ALA A 27 8.35 -11.27 -8.47
C ALA A 27 8.84 -9.94 -9.08
N GLY A 28 9.77 -9.23 -8.43
CA GLY A 28 10.20 -7.88 -8.82
C GLY A 28 9.11 -6.82 -8.69
N LEU A 29 8.02 -7.13 -7.99
CA LEU A 29 6.86 -6.25 -7.78
C LEU A 29 6.99 -5.43 -6.50
N TRP A 30 7.94 -5.74 -5.64
CA TRP A 30 8.16 -5.02 -4.39
C TRP A 30 8.45 -3.54 -4.61
N SER A 31 9.23 -3.19 -5.62
CA SER A 31 9.55 -1.80 -5.99
C SER A 31 8.34 -0.97 -6.42
N ILE A 32 7.24 -1.60 -6.85
CA ILE A 32 5.99 -0.92 -7.20
C ILE A 32 5.24 -0.47 -5.94
N ILE A 33 5.46 -1.17 -4.83
CA ILE A 33 4.73 -1.01 -3.58
C ILE A 33 5.60 -0.26 -2.56
N GLN A 34 6.92 -0.36 -2.68
CA GLN A 34 7.86 0.36 -1.86
C GLN A 34 7.88 1.83 -2.29
N PRO A 35 7.54 2.77 -1.38
CA PRO A 35 7.77 4.17 -1.61
C PRO A 35 9.26 4.41 -1.90
N GLU A 36 9.57 5.13 -2.99
CA GLU A 36 10.94 5.58 -3.26
C GLU A 36 11.33 6.62 -2.21
N ILE A 37 12.01 6.17 -1.16
CA ILE A 37 12.58 7.06 -0.15
C ILE A 37 14.06 7.17 -0.39
N SER A 38 14.45 8.38 -0.75
CA SER A 38 15.86 8.72 -0.85
C SER A 38 16.53 8.51 0.52
N PRO A 39 17.62 7.71 0.57
CA PRO A 39 18.41 7.54 1.79
C PRO A 39 19.24 8.79 2.12
N VAL A 40 19.20 9.81 1.25
CA VAL A 40 19.90 11.08 1.40
C VAL A 40 18.89 12.22 1.52
N ASN A 41 19.18 13.14 2.43
CA ASN A 41 18.51 14.43 2.56
C ASN A 41 18.83 15.32 1.35
N ALA A 42 18.10 16.42 1.19
CA ALA A 42 18.29 17.37 0.08
C ALA A 42 19.68 18.05 0.09
N ASP A 43 20.35 18.06 1.25
CA ASP A 43 21.71 18.58 1.43
C ASP A 43 22.81 17.52 1.18
N GLY A 44 22.43 16.29 0.80
CA GLY A 44 23.35 15.19 0.55
C GLY A 44 23.80 14.42 1.79
N SER A 45 23.32 14.77 2.99
CA SER A 45 23.58 13.99 4.21
C SER A 45 22.75 12.71 4.25
N THR A 46 23.30 11.64 4.84
CA THR A 46 22.56 10.39 5.06
C THR A 46 21.39 10.66 6.00
N LYS A 47 20.20 10.21 5.61
CA LYS A 47 18.99 10.30 6.41
C LYS A 47 19.03 9.25 7.53
N ASP A 48 18.67 9.65 8.75
CA ASP A 48 18.58 8.71 9.86
C ASP A 48 17.37 7.77 9.72
N GLU A 49 17.44 6.62 10.38
CA GLU A 49 16.42 5.57 10.31
C GLU A 49 15.02 6.07 10.74
N MET A 50 14.95 6.99 11.71
CA MET A 50 13.68 7.51 12.22
C MET A 50 13.03 8.44 11.20
N THR A 51 13.82 9.27 10.53
CA THR A 51 13.35 10.15 9.45
C THR A 51 12.92 9.34 8.22
N MET A 52 13.68 8.30 7.84
CA MET A 52 13.27 7.38 6.78
C MET A 52 11.94 6.67 7.10
N ALA A 53 11.77 6.19 8.34
CA ALA A 53 10.53 5.54 8.77
C ALA A 53 9.34 6.51 8.77
N ALA A 54 9.54 7.77 9.17
CA ALA A 54 8.50 8.79 9.17
C ALA A 54 8.02 9.13 7.75
N GLU A 55 8.95 9.32 6.81
CA GLU A 55 8.63 9.55 5.41
C GLU A 55 7.94 8.32 4.78
N LEU A 56 8.38 7.11 5.13
CA LEU A 56 7.78 5.85 4.65
C LEU A 56 6.32 5.78 5.07
N ASN A 57 6.06 6.05 6.34
CA ASN A 57 4.71 6.04 6.87
C ASN A 57 3.84 7.15 6.25
N ALA A 58 4.40 8.32 5.97
CA ALA A 58 3.70 9.41 5.32
C ALA A 58 3.30 9.06 3.88
N GLU A 59 4.23 8.51 3.09
CA GLU A 59 3.95 8.14 1.70
C GLU A 59 3.00 6.94 1.62
N LEU A 60 3.15 5.93 2.49
CA LEU A 60 2.18 4.82 2.58
C LEU A 60 0.77 5.32 2.92
N LYS A 61 0.62 6.25 3.86
CA LYS A 61 -0.68 6.86 4.18
C LYS A 61 -1.28 7.60 2.98
N LYS A 62 -0.45 8.35 2.24
CA LYS A 62 -0.87 9.06 1.03
C LYS A 62 -1.35 8.10 -0.05
N GLN A 63 -0.60 7.03 -0.33
CA GLN A 63 -1.01 6.00 -1.30
C GLN A 63 -2.29 5.28 -0.87
N MET A 64 -2.43 4.94 0.41
CA MET A 64 -3.65 4.34 0.95
C MET A 64 -4.87 5.25 0.75
N LEU A 65 -4.71 6.56 0.98
CA LEU A 65 -5.78 7.53 0.75
C LEU A 65 -6.16 7.64 -0.74
N SER A 66 -5.17 7.67 -1.63
CA SER A 66 -5.40 7.69 -3.09
C SER A 66 -6.18 6.46 -3.54
N LYS A 67 -5.70 5.26 -3.21
CA LYS A 67 -6.37 4.00 -3.58
C LYS A 67 -7.77 3.90 -3.00
N LYS A 68 -7.98 4.39 -1.78
CA LYS A 68 -9.31 4.45 -1.16
C LYS A 68 -10.25 5.34 -1.97
N ASN A 69 -9.78 6.50 -2.41
CA ASN A 69 -10.56 7.42 -3.26
C ASN A 69 -10.84 6.82 -4.63
N GLU A 70 -9.86 6.20 -5.28
CA GLU A 70 -10.03 5.47 -6.55
C GLU A 70 -11.11 4.38 -6.41
N THR A 71 -11.05 3.59 -5.34
CA THR A 71 -12.04 2.56 -5.05
C THR A 71 -13.44 3.16 -4.86
N TYR A 72 -13.56 4.29 -4.18
CA TYR A 72 -14.85 4.98 -4.04
C TYR A 72 -15.38 5.47 -5.40
N THR A 73 -14.51 6.02 -6.25
CA THR A 73 -14.89 6.45 -7.60
C THR A 73 -15.38 5.28 -8.44
N GLU A 74 -14.67 4.14 -8.42
CA GLU A 74 -15.07 2.93 -9.14
C GLU A 74 -16.43 2.40 -8.66
N ILE A 75 -16.70 2.42 -7.35
CA ILE A 75 -17.98 2.00 -6.78
C ILE A 75 -19.11 2.92 -7.24
N ILE A 76 -18.91 4.23 -7.23
CA ILE A 76 -19.92 5.21 -7.69
C ILE A 76 -20.25 4.97 -9.17
N LEU A 77 -19.22 4.84 -10.02
CA LEU A 77 -19.41 4.56 -11.45
C LEU A 77 -20.13 3.23 -11.69
N ALA A 78 -19.81 2.19 -10.91
CA ALA A 78 -20.50 0.90 -11.01
C ALA A 78 -21.98 0.99 -10.62
N ILE A 79 -22.34 1.79 -9.61
CA ILE A 79 -23.73 2.04 -9.20
C ILE A 79 -24.49 2.81 -10.28
N GLU A 80 -23.90 3.85 -10.84
CA GLU A 80 -24.50 4.65 -11.93
C GLU A 80 -24.74 3.80 -13.18
N HIS A 81 -23.76 2.99 -13.59
CA HIS A 81 -23.91 2.06 -14.72
C HIS A 81 -24.98 0.98 -14.48
N ALA A 82 -25.16 0.52 -13.23
CA ALA A 82 -26.21 -0.45 -12.89
C ALA A 82 -27.60 0.19 -12.90
N SER A 83 -27.72 1.47 -12.50
CA SER A 83 -29.00 2.19 -12.45
C SER A 83 -29.51 2.63 -13.82
N VAL A 84 -28.64 2.77 -14.83
CA VAL A 84 -29.01 3.13 -16.22
C VAL A 84 -29.48 1.92 -17.05
N LYS A 85 -29.26 0.69 -16.57
CA LYS A 85 -29.68 -0.56 -17.22
C LYS A 85 -31.03 -1.12 -16.75
N GLN A 86 -31.73 -0.41 -15.85
CA GLN A 86 -33.12 -0.71 -15.44
C GLN A 86 -34.10 0.17 -16.20
#